data_AF-A2SRG3-F1
#
_entry.id   AF-A2SRG3-F1
#
_cell.length_a   1.000
_cell.length_b   1.000
_cell.length_c   1.000
_cell.angle_alpha   90.00
_cell.angle_beta   90.00
_cell.angle_gamma   90.00
#
_symmetry.space_group_name_H-M   'P 1'
#
loop_
_entity.id
_entity.type
_entity.pdbx_description
1 polymer ?
#
loop_
_entity_poly.entity_id
_entity_poly.type
_entity_poly.pdbx_seq_one_letter_code
_entity_poly.pdbx_strand_id
1 'polypeptide(L)'
;MSASEVAGLLSAEEVTLSHIRRAVHHLPKSCRAVLYDEAHPLHPSAVGEFFEALSYELLLSASENSSLIVSIAAKLADAEYIPYDKYSPDGLWYSRDGGIRFKMKGRVAAEMDLLIKTSDGVRIFGEVISGSAGTKGFLSEIAAKKSLLSEIYGDPVEFLLVLPYEPHSGLRCVGENDAFAVISGGDTLYKNVQKSEVMMRKLSPAKSSKRVDGRVW
;
A
#
# COMPACT_ATOMS: atom_id res chain seq x y z
N MET A 1 -18.61 3.85 0.59
CA MET A 1 -17.53 4.82 0.84
C MET A 1 -16.62 4.78 -0.36
N SER A 2 -16.33 5.94 -0.96
CA SER A 2 -15.50 6.07 -2.16
C SER A 2 -14.01 6.20 -1.83
N ALA A 3 -13.15 6.06 -2.84
CA ALA A 3 -11.72 6.33 -2.75
C ALA A 3 -11.43 7.76 -2.28
N SER A 4 -12.27 8.73 -2.66
CA SER A 4 -12.13 10.12 -2.21
C SER A 4 -12.33 10.27 -0.69
N GLU A 5 -13.31 9.55 -0.13
CA GLU A 5 -13.54 9.56 1.32
C GLU A 5 -12.40 8.85 2.07
N VAL A 6 -11.88 7.73 1.53
CA VAL A 6 -10.70 7.07 2.11
C VAL A 6 -9.46 7.96 2.00
N ALA A 7 -9.29 8.68 0.90
CA ALA A 7 -8.21 9.63 0.72
C ALA A 7 -8.27 10.76 1.76
N GLY A 8 -9.46 11.28 2.03
CA GLY A 8 -9.69 12.27 3.09
C GLY A 8 -9.30 11.74 4.48
N LEU A 9 -9.69 10.51 4.81
CA LEU A 9 -9.30 9.87 6.07
C LEU A 9 -7.78 9.71 6.17
N LEU A 10 -7.15 9.17 5.14
CA LEU A 10 -5.71 8.91 5.14
C LEU A 10 -4.89 10.22 5.21
N SER A 11 -5.31 11.25 4.48
CA SER A 11 -4.63 12.55 4.47
C SER A 11 -4.82 13.35 5.76
N ALA A 12 -5.88 13.06 6.53
CA ALA A 12 -6.16 13.70 7.81
C ALA A 12 -5.50 12.99 9.01
N GLU A 13 -4.99 11.76 8.83
CA GLU A 13 -4.38 10.97 9.89
C GLU A 13 -3.05 11.59 10.36
N GLU A 14 -2.93 11.86 11.65
CA GLU A 14 -1.70 12.41 12.21
C GLU A 14 -0.59 11.35 12.21
N VAL A 15 0.53 11.65 11.55
CA VAL A 15 1.68 10.75 11.53
C VAL A 15 2.44 10.83 12.85
N THR A 16 2.43 9.73 13.62
CA THR A 16 3.14 9.62 14.89
C THR A 16 4.44 8.84 14.74
N LEU A 17 5.35 8.99 15.71
CA LEU A 17 6.56 8.16 15.79
C LEU A 17 6.25 6.66 15.87
N SER A 18 5.09 6.30 16.42
CA SER A 18 4.61 4.91 16.45
C SER A 18 4.32 4.39 15.04
N HIS A 19 3.66 5.18 14.17
CA HIS A 19 3.43 4.83 12.77
C HIS A 19 4.73 4.54 12.03
N ILE A 20 5.71 5.44 12.17
CA ILE A 20 7.01 5.34 11.50
C ILE A 20 7.78 4.11 11.94
N ARG A 21 7.78 3.81 13.26
CA ARG A 21 8.42 2.60 13.80
C ARG A 21 7.79 1.31 13.26
N ARG A 22 6.47 1.25 13.18
CA ARG A 22 5.79 0.08 12.65
C ARG A 22 6.02 -0.09 11.14
N ALA A 23 6.01 1.01 10.38
CA ALA A 23 6.44 0.98 8.98
C ALA A 23 7.85 0.36 8.81
N VAL A 24 8.81 0.76 9.65
CA VAL A 24 10.17 0.18 9.66
C VAL A 24 10.18 -1.31 10.03
N HIS A 25 9.27 -1.78 10.90
CA HIS A 25 9.17 -3.20 11.26
C HIS A 25 8.92 -4.09 10.03
N HIS A 26 8.11 -3.60 9.10
CA HIS A 26 7.74 -4.35 7.90
C HIS A 26 8.90 -4.54 6.91
N LEU A 27 9.90 -3.66 6.95
CA LEU A 27 10.98 -3.66 5.97
C LEU A 27 11.89 -4.90 6.10
N PRO A 28 12.31 -5.51 4.98
CA PRO A 28 13.38 -6.52 4.98
C PRO A 28 14.70 -5.97 5.53
N LYS A 29 15.56 -6.85 6.02
CA LYS A 29 16.89 -6.46 6.55
C LYS A 29 17.73 -5.71 5.52
N SER A 30 17.65 -6.13 4.25
CA SER A 30 18.34 -5.49 3.12
C SER A 30 17.90 -4.03 2.95
N CYS A 31 16.60 -3.77 3.01
CA CYS A 31 16.04 -2.43 2.81
C CYS A 31 16.38 -1.51 3.98
N ARG A 32 16.26 -2.00 5.22
CA ARG A 32 16.70 -1.24 6.41
C ARG A 32 18.18 -0.87 6.39
N ALA A 33 19.03 -1.73 5.84
CA ALA A 33 20.47 -1.49 5.79
C ALA A 33 20.86 -0.30 4.89
N VAL A 34 20.06 -0.01 3.85
CA VAL A 34 20.34 1.06 2.87
C VAL A 34 19.40 2.27 3.01
N LEU A 35 18.41 2.21 3.90
CA LEU A 35 17.40 3.27 4.08
C LEU A 35 18.01 4.65 4.43
N TYR A 36 19.16 4.70 5.10
CA TYR A 36 19.88 5.94 5.43
C TYR A 36 21.10 6.22 4.54
N ASP A 37 21.37 5.35 3.56
CA ASP A 37 22.52 5.50 2.68
C ASP A 37 22.07 6.13 1.36
N GLU A 38 21.90 7.47 1.34
CA GLU A 38 21.35 8.21 0.19
C GLU A 38 22.18 8.04 -1.10
N ALA A 39 23.47 7.69 -0.98
CA ALA A 39 24.35 7.41 -2.11
C ALA A 39 24.20 5.98 -2.65
N HIS A 40 23.57 5.08 -1.89
CA HIS A 40 23.42 3.68 -2.28
C HIS A 40 22.41 3.54 -3.43
N PRO A 41 22.71 2.77 -4.49
CA PRO A 41 21.80 2.63 -5.64
C PRO A 41 20.40 2.10 -5.31
N LEU A 42 20.29 1.30 -4.23
CA LEU A 42 19.02 0.75 -3.74
C LEU A 42 18.26 1.66 -2.76
N HIS A 43 18.80 2.84 -2.43
CA HIS A 43 18.16 3.77 -1.50
C HIS A 43 16.75 4.20 -1.96
N PRO A 44 16.51 4.59 -3.23
CA PRO A 44 15.17 4.96 -3.69
C PRO A 44 14.14 3.84 -3.52
N SER A 45 14.54 2.58 -3.78
CA SER A 45 13.67 1.42 -3.57
C SER A 45 13.34 1.20 -2.10
N ALA A 46 14.33 1.32 -1.20
CA ALA A 46 14.10 1.21 0.24
C ALA A 46 13.20 2.33 0.78
N VAL A 47 13.31 3.55 0.24
CA VAL A 47 12.41 4.67 0.53
C VAL A 47 10.99 4.37 0.05
N GLY A 48 10.84 3.79 -1.14
CA GLY A 48 9.55 3.35 -1.66
C GLY A 48 8.87 2.32 -0.77
N GLU A 49 9.58 1.25 -0.41
CA GLU A 49 9.06 0.21 0.50
C GLU A 49 8.70 0.79 1.88
N PHE A 50 9.50 1.74 2.39
CA PHE A 50 9.16 2.44 3.63
C PHE A 50 7.86 3.23 3.50
N PHE A 51 7.69 3.96 2.41
CA PHE A 51 6.51 4.78 2.20
C PHE A 51 5.24 3.92 2.01
N GLU A 52 5.37 2.78 1.33
CA GLU A 52 4.33 1.76 1.23
C GLU A 52 3.91 1.22 2.61
N ALA A 53 4.89 0.85 3.44
CA ALA A 53 4.66 0.39 4.80
C ALA A 53 4.01 1.47 5.69
N LEU A 54 4.42 2.73 5.54
CA LEU A 54 3.85 3.84 6.28
C LEU A 54 2.40 4.10 5.87
N SER A 55 2.11 4.08 4.57
CA SER A 55 0.75 4.26 4.03
C SER A 55 -0.19 3.18 4.54
N TYR A 56 0.28 1.92 4.59
CA TYR A 56 -0.45 0.81 5.18
C TYR A 56 -0.77 1.04 6.67
N GLU A 57 0.23 1.43 7.48
CA GLU A 57 0.06 1.66 8.92
C GLU A 57 -0.87 2.85 9.23
N LEU A 58 -0.79 3.92 8.45
CA LEU A 58 -1.70 5.06 8.59
C LEU A 58 -3.12 4.69 8.18
N LEU A 59 -3.29 3.91 7.12
CA LEU A 59 -4.60 3.42 6.70
C LEU A 59 -5.23 2.53 7.77
N LEU A 60 -4.46 1.62 8.39
CA LEU A 60 -4.94 0.84 9.53
C LEU A 60 -5.39 1.76 10.67
N SER A 61 -4.55 2.72 11.08
CA SER A 61 -4.87 3.66 12.17
C SER A 61 -6.14 4.47 11.88
N ALA A 62 -6.21 5.11 10.71
CA ALA A 62 -7.36 5.92 10.29
C ALA A 62 -8.65 5.09 10.22
N SER A 63 -8.54 3.80 9.91
CA SER A 63 -9.69 2.90 9.80
C SER A 63 -10.28 2.45 11.13
N GLU A 64 -9.52 2.45 12.24
CA GLU A 64 -10.01 1.93 13.52
C GLU A 64 -11.24 2.70 14.03
N ASN A 65 -11.30 4.01 13.75
CA ASN A 65 -12.42 4.87 14.13
C ASN A 65 -13.51 4.98 13.04
N SER A 66 -13.32 4.31 11.90
CA SER A 66 -14.27 4.33 10.78
C SER A 66 -15.11 3.06 10.76
N SER A 67 -16.43 3.21 10.83
CA SER A 67 -17.37 2.11 10.58
C SER A 67 -17.53 1.80 9.08
N LEU A 68 -17.07 2.72 8.21
CA LEU A 68 -17.22 2.62 6.76
C LEU A 68 -16.11 1.78 6.11
N ILE A 69 -14.93 1.75 6.72
CA ILE A 69 -13.86 0.79 6.35
C ILE A 69 -14.09 -0.48 7.16
N VAL A 70 -14.48 -1.55 6.48
CA VAL A 70 -14.76 -2.85 7.13
C VAL A 70 -13.47 -3.61 7.33
N SER A 71 -12.64 -3.67 6.29
CA SER A 71 -11.40 -4.43 6.35
C SER A 71 -10.33 -3.89 5.41
N ILE A 72 -9.08 -4.13 5.78
CA ILE A 72 -7.87 -3.84 5.00
C ILE A 72 -7.09 -5.15 4.89
N ALA A 73 -6.69 -5.51 3.67
CA ALA A 73 -5.92 -6.72 3.45
C ALA A 73 -4.57 -6.62 4.16
N ALA A 74 -4.17 -7.68 4.85
CA ALA A 74 -2.85 -7.80 5.44
C ALA A 74 -1.77 -7.62 4.37
N LYS A 75 -0.60 -7.09 4.74
CA LYS A 75 0.51 -6.86 3.81
C LYS A 75 1.85 -6.94 4.53
N LEU A 76 2.93 -7.09 3.76
CA LEU A 76 4.30 -7.09 4.25
C LEU A 76 4.47 -8.15 5.35
N ALA A 77 5.11 -7.80 6.45
CA ALA A 77 5.30 -8.69 7.61
C ALA A 77 3.99 -9.20 8.26
N ASP A 78 2.84 -8.60 7.97
CA ASP A 78 1.55 -9.02 8.50
C ASP A 78 0.82 -10.03 7.60
N ALA A 79 1.23 -10.19 6.34
CA ALA A 79 0.62 -11.14 5.42
C ALA A 79 1.12 -12.56 5.69
N GLU A 80 0.21 -13.53 5.68
CA GLU A 80 0.57 -14.94 5.73
C GLU A 80 1.10 -15.36 4.36
N TYR A 81 2.34 -15.85 4.31
CA TYR A 81 2.90 -16.36 3.06
C TYR A 81 2.13 -17.59 2.59
N ILE A 82 1.63 -17.51 1.36
CA ILE A 82 1.00 -18.64 0.68
C ILE A 82 1.96 -19.11 -0.42
N PRO A 83 2.47 -20.35 -0.37
CA PRO A 83 3.30 -20.89 -1.44
C PRO A 83 2.60 -20.74 -2.79
N TYR A 84 3.29 -20.13 -3.74
CA TYR A 84 2.75 -19.98 -5.09
C TYR A 84 2.53 -21.37 -5.70
N ASP A 85 1.28 -21.64 -6.05
CA ASP A 85 0.88 -22.82 -6.80
C ASP A 85 0.10 -22.38 -8.05
N LYS A 86 0.65 -22.71 -9.22
CA LYS A 86 0.07 -22.40 -10.52
C LYS A 86 -1.27 -23.11 -10.76
N TYR A 87 -1.56 -24.20 -10.04
CA TYR A 87 -2.80 -24.97 -10.17
C TYR A 87 -3.89 -24.55 -9.19
N SER A 88 -3.53 -23.80 -8.15
CA SER A 88 -4.51 -23.30 -7.20
C SER A 88 -5.48 -22.30 -7.87
N PRO A 89 -6.64 -22.01 -7.27
CA PRO A 89 -7.63 -21.11 -7.86
C PRO A 89 -7.09 -19.70 -8.17
N ASP A 90 -7.69 -19.06 -9.17
CA ASP A 90 -7.52 -17.62 -9.43
C ASP A 90 -8.10 -16.80 -8.27
N GLY A 91 -7.66 -15.55 -8.14
CA GLY A 91 -8.08 -14.67 -7.03
C GLY A 91 -6.91 -13.96 -6.35
N LEU A 92 -7.07 -13.61 -5.06
CA LEU A 92 -6.06 -12.91 -4.27
C LEU A 92 -5.04 -13.87 -3.67
N TRP A 93 -3.76 -13.49 -3.74
CA TRP A 93 -2.60 -14.24 -3.29
C TRP A 93 -1.61 -13.32 -2.56
N TYR A 94 -0.81 -13.89 -1.66
CA TYR A 94 0.33 -13.20 -1.06
C TYR A 94 1.64 -13.75 -1.56
N SER A 95 2.57 -12.86 -1.91
CA SER A 95 3.95 -13.24 -2.16
C SER A 95 4.72 -13.52 -0.87
N ARG A 96 5.95 -14.03 -0.99
CA ARG A 96 6.79 -14.38 0.17
C ARG A 96 7.14 -13.18 1.05
N ASP A 97 7.24 -12.02 0.45
CA ASP A 97 7.46 -10.72 1.08
C ASP A 97 6.16 -10.02 1.50
N GLY A 98 4.99 -10.65 1.29
CA GLY A 98 3.70 -10.13 1.73
C GLY A 98 3.06 -9.11 0.79
N GLY A 99 3.47 -9.07 -0.47
CA GLY A 99 2.80 -8.30 -1.53
C GLY A 99 1.45 -8.89 -1.92
N ILE A 100 0.46 -8.02 -2.16
CA ILE A 100 -0.91 -8.41 -2.56
C ILE A 100 -0.90 -8.67 -4.07
N ARG A 101 -1.20 -9.90 -4.48
CA ARG A 101 -1.17 -10.33 -5.88
C ARG A 101 -2.53 -10.85 -6.31
N PHE A 102 -2.87 -10.61 -7.57
CA PHE A 102 -4.06 -11.16 -8.21
C PHE A 102 -3.62 -12.18 -9.25
N LYS A 103 -4.13 -13.40 -9.14
CA LYS A 103 -3.85 -14.50 -10.06
C LYS A 103 -5.01 -14.68 -11.01
N MET A 104 -4.69 -14.82 -12.30
CA MET A 104 -5.64 -15.15 -13.36
C MET A 104 -5.00 -16.17 -14.30
N LYS A 105 -5.75 -17.23 -14.65
CA LYS A 105 -5.30 -18.34 -15.50
C LYS A 105 -3.98 -18.94 -15.00
N GLY A 106 -3.84 -19.06 -13.68
CA GLY A 106 -2.66 -19.64 -13.03
C GLY A 106 -1.41 -18.75 -13.01
N ARG A 107 -1.50 -17.47 -13.44
CA ARG A 107 -0.36 -16.53 -13.44
C ARG A 107 -0.69 -15.27 -12.64
N VAL A 108 0.32 -14.65 -12.04
CA VAL A 108 0.18 -13.32 -11.43
C VAL A 108 -0.15 -12.34 -12.55
N ALA A 109 -1.30 -11.68 -12.43
CA ALA A 109 -1.85 -10.75 -13.41
C ALA A 109 -1.72 -9.29 -12.93
N ALA A 110 -1.79 -9.06 -11.61
CA ALA A 110 -1.54 -7.76 -10.99
C ALA A 110 -0.93 -7.90 -9.60
N GLU A 111 -0.27 -6.84 -9.14
CA GLU A 111 0.22 -6.65 -7.78
C GLU A 111 -0.19 -5.25 -7.31
N MET A 112 -0.72 -5.15 -6.08
CA MET A 112 -1.25 -3.92 -5.49
C MET A 112 -0.57 -3.59 -4.16
N ASP A 113 -0.53 -2.29 -3.84
CA ASP A 113 0.05 -1.82 -2.59
C ASP A 113 -0.96 -1.80 -1.45
N LEU A 114 -2.22 -1.50 -1.71
CA LEU A 114 -3.26 -1.51 -0.68
C LEU A 114 -4.55 -2.14 -1.24
N LEU A 115 -5.33 -2.75 -0.35
CA LEU A 115 -6.66 -3.25 -0.68
C LEU A 115 -7.61 -3.01 0.49
N ILE A 116 -8.69 -2.28 0.22
CA ILE A 116 -9.67 -1.83 1.21
C ILE A 116 -11.06 -2.32 0.81
N LYS A 117 -11.85 -2.80 1.78
CA LYS A 117 -13.26 -3.17 1.63
C LYS A 117 -14.06 -2.25 2.51
N THR A 118 -15.00 -1.58 1.87
CA THR A 118 -15.90 -0.66 2.52
C THR A 118 -17.21 -1.35 2.87
N SER A 119 -18.02 -0.71 3.72
CA SER A 119 -19.29 -1.25 4.23
C SER A 119 -20.36 -1.47 3.16
N ASP A 120 -20.27 -0.77 2.04
CA ASP A 120 -21.10 -0.94 0.84
C ASP A 120 -20.58 -2.02 -0.12
N GLY A 121 -19.51 -2.74 0.27
CA GLY A 121 -18.94 -3.82 -0.53
C GLY A 121 -18.00 -3.38 -1.65
N VAL A 122 -17.75 -2.07 -1.79
CA VAL A 122 -16.78 -1.53 -2.75
C VAL A 122 -15.37 -1.96 -2.35
N ARG A 123 -14.57 -2.32 -3.36
CA ARG A 123 -13.15 -2.63 -3.22
C ARG A 123 -12.35 -1.47 -3.78
N ILE A 124 -11.56 -0.83 -2.93
CA ILE A 124 -10.65 0.24 -3.31
C ILE A 124 -9.23 -0.34 -3.35
N PHE A 125 -8.55 -0.12 -4.46
CA PHE A 125 -7.20 -0.59 -4.73
C PHE A 125 -6.22 0.56 -4.59
N GLY A 126 -5.21 0.44 -3.73
CA GLY A 126 -4.25 1.50 -3.52
C GLY A 126 -2.90 1.22 -4.19
N GLU A 127 -2.32 2.29 -4.70
CA GLU A 127 -0.97 2.33 -5.30
C GLU A 127 -0.20 3.47 -4.63
N VAL A 128 0.97 3.13 -4.10
CA VAL A 128 1.83 4.05 -3.36
C VAL A 128 2.94 4.53 -4.29
N ILE A 129 3.00 5.83 -4.51
CA ILE A 129 3.87 6.43 -5.51
C ILE A 129 5.00 7.15 -4.78
N SER A 130 6.17 6.53 -4.73
CA SER A 130 7.39 7.17 -4.19
C SER A 130 8.22 7.84 -5.29
N GLY A 131 8.81 8.99 -4.99
CA GLY A 131 9.71 9.71 -5.90
C GLY A 131 9.02 10.31 -7.13
N SER A 132 9.80 10.89 -8.05
CA SER A 132 9.28 11.53 -9.27
C SER A 132 8.92 10.48 -10.32
N ALA A 133 7.80 9.77 -10.14
CA ALA A 133 7.31 8.83 -11.14
C ALA A 133 7.14 9.53 -12.50
N GLY A 134 7.68 8.92 -13.57
CA GLY A 134 7.47 9.39 -14.93
C GLY A 134 5.99 9.26 -15.30
N THR A 135 5.28 10.39 -15.34
CA THR A 135 3.82 10.46 -15.38
C THR A 135 3.17 9.61 -16.48
N LYS A 136 3.76 9.51 -17.67
CA LYS A 136 3.14 8.78 -18.79
C LYS A 136 3.17 7.27 -18.63
N GLY A 137 4.30 6.71 -18.18
CA GLY A 137 4.45 5.27 -17.97
C GLY A 137 3.55 4.79 -16.83
N PHE A 138 3.56 5.55 -15.73
CA PHE A 138 2.76 5.28 -14.55
C PHE A 138 1.24 5.27 -14.83
N LEU A 139 0.70 6.32 -15.47
CA LEU A 139 -0.74 6.36 -15.77
C LEU A 139 -1.20 5.22 -16.68
N SER A 140 -0.33 4.76 -17.58
CA SER A 140 -0.62 3.61 -18.46
C SER A 140 -0.67 2.31 -17.66
N GLU A 141 0.21 2.16 -16.67
CA GLU A 141 0.21 1.02 -15.75
C GLU A 141 -1.06 0.98 -14.88
N ILE A 142 -1.45 2.12 -14.29
CA ILE A 142 -2.69 2.24 -13.50
C ILE A 142 -3.91 1.92 -14.35
N ALA A 143 -3.99 2.44 -15.58
CA ALA A 143 -5.09 2.14 -16.49
C ALA A 143 -5.18 0.65 -16.82
N ALA A 144 -4.04 -0.01 -17.05
CA ALA A 144 -3.99 -1.45 -17.32
C ALA A 144 -4.43 -2.27 -16.10
N LYS A 145 -3.93 -1.94 -14.90
CA LYS A 145 -4.32 -2.57 -13.62
C LYS A 145 -5.82 -2.42 -13.38
N LYS A 146 -6.37 -1.21 -13.56
CA LYS A 146 -7.79 -0.92 -13.38
C LYS A 146 -8.69 -1.69 -14.32
N SER A 147 -8.33 -1.75 -15.61
CA SER A 147 -9.07 -2.54 -16.59
C SER A 147 -9.09 -4.03 -16.22
N LEU A 148 -7.93 -4.58 -15.86
CA LEU A 148 -7.80 -5.99 -15.47
C LEU A 148 -8.63 -6.31 -14.22
N LEU A 149 -8.53 -5.48 -13.18
CA LEU A 149 -9.27 -5.72 -11.93
C LEU A 149 -10.78 -5.56 -12.13
N SER A 150 -11.21 -4.60 -12.96
CA SER A 150 -12.64 -4.48 -13.31
C SER A 150 -13.15 -5.72 -14.04
N GLU A 151 -12.34 -6.33 -14.91
CA GLU A 151 -12.67 -7.61 -15.55
C GLU A 151 -12.75 -8.76 -14.53
N ILE A 152 -11.80 -8.84 -13.60
CA ILE A 152 -11.76 -9.89 -12.56
C ILE A 152 -12.99 -9.82 -11.64
N TYR A 153 -13.42 -8.61 -11.27
CA TYR A 153 -14.53 -8.42 -10.34
C TYR A 153 -15.89 -8.22 -11.00
N GLY A 154 -15.94 -8.02 -12.32
CA GLY A 154 -17.17 -7.82 -13.07
C GLY A 154 -17.82 -6.44 -12.91
N ASP A 155 -17.19 -5.54 -12.16
CA ASP A 155 -17.66 -4.18 -11.86
C ASP A 155 -16.51 -3.17 -11.92
N PRO A 156 -16.78 -1.89 -12.21
CA PRO A 156 -15.77 -0.83 -12.11
C PRO A 156 -15.14 -0.77 -10.72
N VAL A 157 -13.81 -0.73 -10.66
CA VAL A 157 -13.06 -0.58 -9.40
C VAL A 157 -12.56 0.85 -9.20
N GLU A 158 -12.34 1.23 -7.94
CA GLU A 158 -11.80 2.54 -7.56
C GLU A 158 -10.34 2.43 -7.13
N PHE A 159 -9.53 3.41 -7.52
CA PHE A 159 -8.13 3.50 -7.17
C PHE A 159 -7.84 4.64 -6.18
N LEU A 160 -6.99 4.35 -5.21
CA LEU A 160 -6.43 5.31 -4.27
C LEU A 160 -4.93 5.47 -4.59
N LEU A 161 -4.53 6.65 -5.05
CA LEU A 161 -3.15 6.95 -5.37
C LEU A 161 -2.51 7.71 -4.20
N VAL A 162 -1.58 7.08 -3.48
CA VAL A 162 -0.97 7.65 -2.28
C VAL A 162 0.37 8.30 -2.64
N LEU A 163 0.54 9.57 -2.29
CA LEU A 163 1.66 10.41 -2.69
C LEU A 163 2.31 11.09 -1.47
N PRO A 164 3.64 11.31 -1.48
CA PRO A 164 4.29 12.10 -0.45
C PRO A 164 4.27 13.60 -0.75
N TYR A 165 3.70 14.01 -1.88
CA TYR A 165 3.67 15.39 -2.38
C TYR A 165 2.34 15.70 -3.07
N GLU A 166 2.02 17.00 -3.18
CA GLU A 166 0.86 17.46 -3.94
C GLU A 166 0.95 17.05 -5.42
N PRO A 167 -0.11 16.45 -6.00
CA PRO A 167 -0.12 16.09 -7.41
C PRO A 167 0.17 17.29 -8.30
N HIS A 168 1.22 17.21 -9.12
CA HIS A 168 1.52 18.25 -10.11
C HIS A 168 0.61 18.10 -11.35
N SER A 169 0.50 19.15 -12.17
CA SER A 169 -0.45 19.24 -13.30
C SER A 169 -0.41 18.11 -14.34
N GLY A 170 0.65 17.30 -14.37
CA GLY A 170 0.79 16.16 -15.28
C GLY A 170 0.32 14.82 -14.70
N LEU A 171 0.04 14.76 -13.40
CA LEU A 171 -0.47 13.58 -12.71
C LEU A 171 -1.97 13.75 -12.49
N ARG A 172 -2.77 12.81 -13.00
CA ARG A 172 -4.23 12.82 -12.87
C ARG A 172 -4.74 11.44 -12.55
N CYS A 173 -5.88 11.37 -11.88
CA CYS A 173 -6.63 10.14 -11.72
C CYS A 173 -7.05 9.58 -13.09
N VAL A 174 -7.05 8.26 -13.23
CA VAL A 174 -7.37 7.58 -14.50
C VAL A 174 -8.88 7.52 -14.70
N GLY A 175 -9.65 7.27 -13.64
CA GLY A 175 -11.11 7.31 -13.63
C GLY A 175 -11.67 8.38 -12.70
N GLU A 176 -12.96 8.68 -12.89
CA GLU A 176 -13.68 9.75 -12.18
C GLU A 176 -13.84 9.48 -10.68
N ASN A 177 -13.85 8.21 -10.27
CA ASN A 177 -13.97 7.77 -8.88
C ASN A 177 -12.62 7.45 -8.22
N ASP A 178 -11.50 7.69 -8.91
CA ASP A 178 -10.18 7.54 -8.29
C ASP A 178 -9.82 8.79 -7.49
N ALA A 179 -8.95 8.65 -6.49
CA ALA A 179 -8.56 9.76 -5.64
C ALA A 179 -7.07 9.75 -5.31
N PHE A 180 -6.55 10.95 -5.03
CA PHE A 180 -5.22 11.12 -4.45
C PHE A 180 -5.33 11.25 -2.94
N ALA A 181 -4.47 10.53 -2.20
CA ALA A 181 -4.18 10.80 -0.81
C ALA A 181 -2.76 11.33 -0.68
N VAL A 182 -2.58 12.42 0.08
CA VAL A 182 -1.28 13.05 0.25
C VAL A 182 -0.82 12.87 1.69
N ILE A 183 0.31 12.20 1.89
CA ILE A 183 1.01 12.08 3.17
C ILE A 183 2.28 12.92 3.04
N SER A 184 2.18 14.22 3.30
CA SER A 184 3.25 15.20 3.03
C SER A 184 4.61 14.78 3.62
N GLY A 185 5.61 14.62 2.74
CA GLY A 185 6.97 14.19 3.08
C GLY A 185 7.05 12.75 3.61
N GLY A 186 6.00 11.95 3.44
CA GLY A 186 5.86 10.61 3.99
C GLY A 186 7.01 9.67 3.67
N ASP A 187 7.62 9.81 2.49
CA ASP A 187 8.78 9.04 2.04
C ASP A 187 10.09 9.43 2.76
N THR A 188 10.14 10.55 3.48
CA THR A 188 11.30 10.99 4.27
C THR A 188 11.13 10.83 5.77
N LEU A 189 9.92 10.47 6.26
CA LEU A 189 9.62 10.43 7.69
C LEU A 189 10.40 9.37 8.47
N TYR A 190 11.00 8.38 7.80
CA TYR A 190 11.91 7.41 8.44
C TYR A 190 13.07 8.12 9.17
N LYS A 191 13.46 9.32 8.73
CA LYS A 191 14.52 10.13 9.36
C LYS A 191 14.20 10.54 10.81
N ASN A 192 12.94 10.45 11.23
CA ASN A 192 12.51 10.72 12.61
C ASN A 192 12.82 9.58 13.59
N VAL A 193 13.20 8.40 13.08
CA VAL A 193 13.66 7.27 13.90
C VAL A 193 15.19 7.25 13.89
N GLN A 194 15.81 6.84 15.00
CA GLN A 194 17.26 6.69 15.04
C GLN A 194 17.70 5.52 14.15
N LYS A 195 18.79 5.71 13.37
CA LYS A 195 19.35 4.65 12.51
C LYS A 195 19.63 3.34 13.28
N SER A 196 20.11 3.44 14.53
CA SER A 196 20.34 2.30 15.42
C SER A 196 19.06 1.52 15.73
N GLU A 197 17.94 2.22 15.88
CA GLU A 197 16.62 1.63 16.12
C GLU A 197 16.09 0.93 14.88
N VAL A 198 16.25 1.54 13.69
CA VAL A 198 15.86 0.91 12.41
C VAL A 198 16.57 -0.42 12.17
N MET A 199 17.83 -0.55 12.58
CA MET A 199 18.58 -1.80 12.40
C MET A 199 18.11 -2.92 13.34
N MET A 200 17.50 -2.59 14.48
CA MET A 200 17.03 -3.57 15.46
C MET A 200 15.53 -3.85 15.24
N ARG A 201 15.18 -5.07 14.80
CA ARG A 201 13.78 -5.53 14.61
C ARG A 201 12.97 -5.65 15.92
N LYS A 202 13.37 -4.99 17.00
CA LYS A 202 12.70 -4.99 18.32
C LYS A 202 11.44 -4.12 18.34
N LEU A 203 10.73 -4.05 17.22
CA LEU A 203 9.47 -3.34 17.10
C LEU A 203 8.40 -4.41 17.01
N SER A 204 7.42 -4.38 17.91
CA SER A 204 6.30 -5.32 17.88
C SER A 204 5.31 -4.88 16.79
N PRO A 205 4.75 -5.81 16.00
CA PRO A 205 3.69 -5.47 15.07
C PRO A 205 2.47 -4.94 15.83
N ALA A 206 1.78 -3.95 15.26
CA ALA A 206 0.49 -3.54 15.81
C ALA A 206 -0.56 -4.63 15.58
N LYS A 207 -1.52 -4.71 16.49
CA LYS A 207 -2.76 -5.44 16.26
C LYS A 207 -3.78 -4.41 15.78
N SER A 208 -4.30 -4.60 14.58
CA SER A 208 -5.46 -3.87 14.08
C SER A 208 -6.66 -4.82 14.00
N SER A 209 -7.85 -4.31 14.33
CA SER A 209 -9.11 -5.05 14.21
C SER A 209 -9.61 -5.11 12.75
N LYS A 210 -9.17 -4.15 11.93
CA LYS A 210 -9.52 -3.99 10.52
C LYS A 210 -8.63 -4.81 9.60
N ARG A 211 -7.45 -5.21 10.07
CA ARG A 211 -6.56 -6.09 9.32
C ARG A 211 -7.16 -7.49 9.21
N VAL A 212 -7.29 -7.97 7.98
CA VAL A 212 -7.76 -9.32 7.69
C VAL A 212 -6.83 -10.01 6.71
N ASP A 213 -6.85 -11.33 6.71
CA ASP A 213 -6.23 -12.10 5.64
C ASP A 213 -6.99 -11.87 4.33
N GLY A 214 -6.30 -11.52 3.26
CA GLY A 214 -6.85 -11.34 1.92
C GLY A 214 -7.67 -12.53 1.38
N ARG A 215 -7.56 -13.73 1.96
CA ARG A 215 -8.36 -14.92 1.60
C ARG A 215 -9.87 -14.80 1.87
N VAL A 216 -10.30 -13.90 2.76
CA VAL A 216 -11.73 -13.70 3.11
C VAL A 216 -12.44 -12.63 2.26
N TRP A 217 -11.87 -12.23 1.12
CA TRP A 217 -12.30 -11.09 0.31
C TRP A 217 -13.19 -11.40 -0.88
#